data_AF-A0A964ASQ1-F1
#
_entry.id   AF-A0A964ASQ1-F1
#
_cell.length_a   1.000
_cell.length_b   1.000
_cell.length_c   1.000
_cell.angle_alpha   90.00
_cell.angle_beta   90.00
_cell.angle_gamma   90.00
#
_symmetry.space_group_name_H-M   'P 1'
#
loop_
_entity.id
_entity.type
_entity.pdbx_description
1 polymer ?
#
loop_
_entity_poly.entity_id
_entity_poly.type
_entity_poly.pdbx_seq_one_letter_code
_entity_poly.pdbx_strand_id
1 'polypeptide(L)'
;MQYIGFRRWLLWRVLWLVYVPLAWVVFRQRNRGLPRPPPKGPYLLMGNHVSAMDPIWAAWALWHPAHFMASANLFRVPWLRRLITALGAFPKQKFVKDQGSVSTLVDLYEAGQIILIYPEGTRTWDGRGIPIRPGTGRLIKQLNARVVFCRNLTGWMLEPRWALYPRWVPLLLEYTAPMTFPEDMSAEDITAEVQRQLTIDPEPAFRGLCLGWRLAWGLPVYLWACPHCFAVEGLVVPPGRGNHVRCHACGAQWRVDIRSRLVSETEGVASWTVRAAYDRIAGHFGDPPLLDADTLEAEGLVLKASDASVVALDRRSKARTELARGELRLERGGLRVLDLNGEETWSMGWPEIKAFSVEVNDQLQVITADQLLRVEPGRHSTLLWSHFLRHWWWHSRPDLNALGPVPPP
;
A
#
# COMPACT_ATOMS: atom_id res chain seq x y z
N MET A 1 1.79 -22.59 25.11
CA MET A 1 3.05 -23.15 24.56
C MET A 1 2.83 -24.41 23.70
N GLN A 2 1.61 -24.96 23.60
CA GLN A 2 1.35 -26.25 22.94
C GLN A 2 1.34 -26.25 21.39
N TYR A 3 1.36 -25.09 20.72
CA TYR A 3 1.21 -25.01 19.25
C TYR A 3 2.41 -24.43 18.50
N ILE A 4 3.46 -23.98 19.21
CA ILE A 4 4.66 -23.43 18.59
C ILE A 4 5.79 -24.40 18.89
N GLY A 5 6.20 -25.16 17.86
CA GLY A 5 7.32 -26.09 18.00
C GLY A 5 8.56 -25.41 18.57
N PHE A 6 9.28 -26.10 19.45
CA PHE A 6 10.42 -25.54 20.21
C PHE A 6 11.42 -24.77 19.34
N ARG A 7 11.74 -25.29 18.15
CA ARG A 7 12.64 -24.65 17.18
C ARG A 7 12.13 -23.27 16.73
N ARG A 8 10.83 -23.16 16.44
CA ARG A 8 10.19 -21.89 16.05
C ARG A 8 10.20 -20.91 17.21
N TRP A 9 9.86 -21.37 18.41
CA TRP A 9 9.90 -20.55 19.61
C TRP A 9 11.31 -20.01 19.88
N LEU A 10 12.34 -20.86 19.76
CA LEU A 10 13.74 -20.48 19.94
C LEU A 10 14.18 -19.45 18.91
N LEU A 11 13.91 -19.68 17.62
CA LEU A 11 14.22 -18.72 16.55
C LEU A 11 13.55 -17.37 16.80
N TRP A 12 12.25 -17.39 17.11
CA TRP A 12 11.50 -16.18 17.42
C TRP A 12 12.12 -15.44 18.62
N ARG A 13 12.53 -16.16 19.67
CA ARG A 13 13.14 -15.58 20.87
C ARG A 13 14.50 -14.94 20.57
N VAL A 14 15.34 -15.58 19.76
CA VAL A 14 16.63 -15.04 19.32
C VAL A 14 16.43 -13.75 18.52
N LEU A 15 15.55 -13.78 17.52
CA LEU A 15 15.27 -12.60 16.70
C LEU A 15 14.63 -11.46 17.52
N TRP A 16 13.77 -11.81 18.48
CA TRP A 16 13.20 -10.86 19.42
C TRP A 16 14.28 -10.20 20.31
N LEU A 17 15.26 -10.97 20.81
CA LEU A 17 16.38 -10.43 21.59
C LEU A 17 17.27 -9.48 20.78
N VAL A 18 17.43 -9.74 19.48
CA VAL A 18 18.14 -8.82 18.56
C VAL A 18 17.31 -7.56 18.30
N TYR A 19 15.99 -7.70 18.22
CA TYR A 19 15.10 -6.59 17.92
C TYR A 19 14.89 -5.62 19.05
N VAL A 20 14.72 -6.09 20.29
CA VAL A 20 14.45 -5.21 21.44
C VAL A 20 15.43 -4.02 21.54
N PRO A 21 16.77 -4.21 21.42
CA PRO A 21 17.69 -3.07 21.42
C PRO A 21 17.53 -2.17 20.18
N LEU A 22 17.28 -2.73 18.99
CA LEU A 22 17.00 -1.94 17.79
C LEU A 22 15.71 -1.10 17.95
N ALA A 23 14.66 -1.70 18.49
CA ALA A 23 13.40 -1.04 18.79
C ALA A 23 13.61 0.14 19.74
N TRP A 24 14.43 -0.03 20.78
CA TRP A 24 14.65 1.01 21.78
C TRP A 24 15.63 2.11 21.33
N VAL A 25 16.76 1.74 20.72
CA VAL A 25 17.83 2.68 20.35
C VAL A 25 17.55 3.33 19.00
N VAL A 26 17.24 2.52 17.99
CA VAL A 26 17.16 2.97 16.60
C VAL A 26 15.76 3.50 16.30
N PHE A 27 14.73 2.68 16.53
CA PHE A 27 13.34 3.07 16.26
C PHE A 27 12.71 3.90 17.38
N ARG A 28 13.35 3.95 18.56
CA ARG A 28 12.84 4.65 19.75
C ARG A 28 11.38 4.31 20.05
N GLN A 29 11.03 3.04 19.87
CA GLN A 29 9.68 2.53 19.90
C GLN A 29 9.02 2.80 21.25
N ARG A 30 7.81 3.37 21.21
CA ARG A 30 6.95 3.55 22.38
C ARG A 30 5.62 2.85 22.12
N ASN A 31 5.28 1.93 23.01
CA ASN A 31 4.01 1.21 23.00
C ASN A 31 3.12 1.79 24.10
N ARG A 32 1.98 2.36 23.72
CA ARG A 32 0.95 2.89 24.63
C ARG A 32 -0.25 1.95 24.67
N GLY A 33 -0.97 1.93 25.78
CA GLY A 33 -2.22 1.16 25.93
C GLY A 33 -2.08 -0.37 25.93
N LEU A 34 -0.88 -0.91 25.65
CA LEU A 34 -0.63 -2.35 25.70
C LEU A 34 -0.73 -2.86 27.14
N PRO A 35 -1.65 -3.79 27.46
CA PRO A 35 -1.75 -4.38 28.79
C PRO A 35 -0.43 -5.02 29.24
N ARG A 36 -0.15 -4.99 30.54
CA ARG A 36 1.01 -5.64 31.15
C ARG A 36 0.54 -6.62 32.22
N PRO A 37 0.68 -7.95 32.03
CA PRO A 37 1.23 -8.62 30.84
C PRO A 37 0.32 -8.48 29.59
N PRO A 38 0.87 -8.64 28.37
CA PRO A 38 0.07 -8.68 27.15
C PRO A 38 -1.01 -9.78 27.19
N PRO A 39 -2.15 -9.58 26.51
CA PRO A 39 -3.23 -10.57 26.51
C PRO A 39 -2.77 -11.89 25.88
N LYS A 40 -3.25 -12.99 26.46
CA LYS A 40 -3.09 -14.33 25.87
C LYS A 40 -4.14 -14.55 24.77
N GLY A 41 -3.76 -15.34 23.75
CA GLY A 41 -4.62 -15.77 22.66
C GLY A 41 -5.76 -16.71 23.10
N PRO A 42 -6.75 -16.96 22.22
CA PRO A 42 -6.85 -16.41 20.87
C PRO A 42 -7.39 -14.97 20.85
N TYR A 43 -6.90 -14.19 19.88
CA TYR A 43 -7.49 -12.91 19.48
C TYR A 43 -6.93 -12.49 18.11
N LEU A 44 -7.68 -11.63 17.42
CA LEU A 44 -7.22 -10.94 16.23
C LEU A 44 -6.51 -9.66 16.65
N LEU A 45 -5.22 -9.55 16.32
CA LEU A 45 -4.49 -8.29 16.38
C LEU A 45 -4.75 -7.55 15.07
N MET A 46 -5.47 -6.44 15.10
CA MET A 46 -5.77 -5.66 13.90
C MET A 46 -5.00 -4.36 13.94
N GLY A 47 -4.29 -4.03 12.86
CA GLY A 47 -3.55 -2.77 12.75
C GLY A 47 -3.83 -2.02 11.46
N ASN A 48 -3.56 -0.72 11.47
CA ASN A 48 -3.50 0.07 10.24
C ASN A 48 -2.18 -0.21 9.51
N HIS A 49 -2.22 -0.26 8.17
CA HIS A 49 -1.05 -0.70 7.39
C HIS A 49 -0.30 0.46 6.75
N VAL A 50 0.78 0.87 7.39
CA VAL A 50 1.57 2.06 7.05
C VAL A 50 3.02 1.75 6.65
N SER A 51 3.55 0.58 6.96
CA SER A 51 4.92 0.17 6.64
C SER A 51 5.01 -1.33 6.35
N ALA A 52 6.04 -1.75 5.61
CA ALA A 52 6.35 -3.18 5.45
C ALA A 52 6.72 -3.85 6.78
N MET A 53 7.20 -3.07 7.75
CA MET A 53 7.69 -3.55 9.04
C MET A 53 6.60 -3.63 10.11
N ASP A 54 5.37 -3.17 9.82
CA ASP A 54 4.25 -3.20 10.78
C ASP A 54 4.08 -4.59 11.44
N PRO A 55 4.15 -5.72 10.72
CA PRO A 55 3.96 -7.03 11.34
C PRO A 55 4.96 -7.32 12.45
N ILE A 56 6.21 -6.90 12.26
CA ILE A 56 7.30 -7.09 13.22
C ILE A 56 7.09 -6.16 14.40
N TRP A 57 6.86 -4.87 14.12
CA TRP A 57 6.69 -3.84 15.13
C TRP A 57 5.50 -4.09 16.06
N ALA A 58 4.38 -4.53 15.50
CA ALA A 58 3.15 -4.83 16.24
C ALA A 58 3.26 -6.13 17.03
N ALA A 59 3.70 -7.23 16.40
CA ALA A 59 3.70 -8.53 17.05
C ALA A 59 4.75 -8.65 18.16
N TRP A 60 5.95 -8.09 17.98
CA TRP A 60 7.05 -8.30 18.92
C TRP A 60 6.93 -7.50 20.22
N ALA A 61 6.02 -6.51 20.26
CA ALA A 61 5.61 -5.86 21.50
C ALA A 61 4.84 -6.80 22.44
N LEU A 62 4.18 -7.85 21.92
CA LEU A 62 3.30 -8.75 22.67
C LEU A 62 4.02 -9.85 23.46
N TRP A 63 5.34 -10.00 23.30
CA TRP A 63 6.16 -11.07 23.90
C TRP A 63 5.74 -12.51 23.55
N HIS A 64 4.76 -12.67 22.66
CA HIS A 64 4.25 -13.94 22.18
C HIS A 64 4.31 -13.96 20.65
N PRO A 65 4.70 -15.08 20.02
CA PRO A 65 4.67 -15.17 18.56
C PRO A 65 3.22 -15.07 18.07
N ALA A 66 3.01 -14.19 17.08
CA ALA A 66 1.76 -14.11 16.34
C ALA A 66 1.92 -14.77 14.97
N HIS A 67 0.80 -15.20 14.40
CA HIS A 67 0.70 -15.55 12.99
C HIS A 67 0.26 -14.33 12.21
N PHE A 68 0.77 -14.13 11.00
CA PHE A 68 0.37 -12.97 10.20
C PHE A 68 0.14 -13.36 8.75
N MET A 69 -0.90 -12.78 8.19
CA MET A 69 -1.23 -12.95 6.78
C MET A 69 -0.28 -12.11 5.93
N ALA A 70 0.45 -12.73 5.01
CA ALA A 70 1.44 -12.05 4.17
C ALA A 70 1.20 -12.33 2.68
N SER A 71 1.59 -11.40 1.82
CA SER A 71 1.45 -11.55 0.37
C SER A 71 2.11 -12.84 -0.12
N ALA A 72 1.39 -13.65 -0.89
CA ALA A 72 1.91 -14.87 -1.50
C ALA A 72 3.18 -14.62 -2.35
N ASN A 73 3.36 -13.39 -2.86
CA ASN A 73 4.56 -13.00 -3.59
C ASN A 73 5.84 -13.07 -2.74
N LEU A 74 5.77 -12.80 -1.43
CA LEU A 74 6.93 -12.88 -0.54
C LEU A 74 7.42 -14.32 -0.37
N PHE A 75 6.50 -15.29 -0.44
CA PHE A 75 6.82 -16.72 -0.36
C PHE A 75 7.46 -17.26 -1.65
N ARG A 76 7.54 -16.47 -2.72
CA ARG A 76 8.22 -16.87 -3.96
C ARG A 76 9.74 -16.78 -3.86
N VAL A 77 10.26 -15.95 -2.95
CA VAL A 77 11.70 -15.80 -2.71
C VAL A 77 12.13 -16.87 -1.69
N PRO A 78 12.98 -17.86 -2.05
CA PRO A 78 13.19 -19.06 -1.23
C PRO A 78 13.70 -18.78 0.19
N TRP A 79 14.69 -17.91 0.36
CA TRP A 79 15.23 -17.58 1.67
C TRP A 79 14.21 -16.78 2.51
N LEU A 80 13.50 -15.84 1.88
CA LEU A 80 12.50 -15.02 2.54
C LEU A 80 11.31 -15.87 2.99
N ARG A 81 10.85 -16.80 2.13
CA ARG A 81 9.82 -17.81 2.45
C ARG A 81 10.18 -18.54 3.74
N ARG A 82 11.39 -19.11 3.81
CA ARG A 82 11.85 -19.85 5.00
C ARG A 82 11.80 -18.97 6.26
N LEU A 83 12.30 -17.74 6.16
CA LEU A 83 12.33 -16.80 7.27
C LEU A 83 10.92 -16.41 7.74
N ILE A 84 10.06 -15.91 6.85
CA ILE A 84 8.73 -15.42 7.22
C ILE A 84 7.81 -16.55 7.67
N THR A 85 7.88 -17.73 7.05
CA THR A 85 7.14 -18.91 7.51
C THR A 85 7.58 -19.31 8.91
N ALA A 86 8.88 -19.31 9.20
CA ALA A 86 9.37 -19.60 10.55
C ALA A 86 8.92 -18.55 11.57
N LEU A 87 8.75 -17.29 11.15
CA LEU A 87 8.20 -16.23 12.00
C LEU A 87 6.67 -16.33 12.22
N GLY A 88 5.96 -17.17 11.46
CA GLY A 88 4.50 -17.35 11.58
C GLY A 88 3.68 -16.82 10.41
N ALA A 89 4.32 -16.38 9.33
CA ALA A 89 3.62 -15.91 8.15
C ALA A 89 2.95 -17.04 7.38
N PHE A 90 1.73 -16.79 6.89
CA PHE A 90 1.04 -17.66 5.93
C PHE A 90 0.59 -16.86 4.69
N PRO A 91 0.54 -17.48 3.49
CA PRO A 91 0.34 -16.76 2.24
C PRO A 91 -1.12 -16.35 2.02
N LYS A 92 -1.31 -15.16 1.45
CA LYS A 92 -2.59 -14.65 0.91
C LYS A 92 -2.41 -14.16 -0.52
N GLN A 93 -3.28 -14.60 -1.40
CA GLN A 93 -3.40 -14.02 -2.74
C GLN A 93 -4.14 -12.69 -2.67
N LYS A 94 -3.51 -11.60 -3.13
CA LYS A 94 -4.17 -10.29 -3.19
C LYS A 94 -5.19 -10.25 -4.35
N PHE A 95 -6.20 -9.40 -4.20
CA PHE A 95 -7.20 -9.07 -5.24
C PHE A 95 -8.04 -10.22 -5.79
N VAL A 96 -7.96 -11.41 -5.18
CA VAL A 96 -8.82 -12.56 -5.49
C VAL A 96 -9.44 -13.11 -4.20
N LYS A 97 -10.58 -13.80 -4.35
CA LYS A 97 -11.14 -14.63 -3.27
C LYS A 97 -10.14 -15.75 -2.97
N ASP A 98 -9.69 -15.85 -1.73
CA ASP A 98 -8.70 -16.84 -1.29
C ASP A 98 -9.25 -17.54 -0.05
N GLN A 99 -10.12 -18.52 -0.28
CA GLN A 99 -10.76 -19.27 0.80
C GLN A 99 -9.72 -20.05 1.61
N GLY A 100 -8.64 -20.52 0.98
CA GLY A 100 -7.57 -21.27 1.65
C GLY A 100 -6.90 -20.44 2.75
N SER A 101 -6.58 -19.17 2.45
CA SER A 101 -6.00 -18.26 3.47
C SER A 101 -6.94 -17.98 4.64
N VAL A 102 -8.25 -17.96 4.41
CA VAL A 102 -9.27 -17.77 5.44
C VAL A 102 -9.40 -19.03 6.28
N SER A 103 -9.43 -20.22 5.67
CA SER A 103 -9.42 -21.50 6.39
C SER A 103 -8.21 -21.61 7.32
N THR A 104 -7.00 -21.33 6.81
CA THR A 104 -5.79 -21.34 7.64
C THR A 104 -5.87 -20.37 8.82
N LEU A 105 -6.48 -19.18 8.60
CA LEU A 105 -6.71 -18.22 9.68
C LEU A 105 -7.66 -18.80 10.74
N VAL A 106 -8.78 -19.39 10.33
CA VAL A 106 -9.75 -20.00 11.26
C VAL A 106 -9.08 -21.12 12.06
N ASP A 107 -8.37 -22.05 11.41
CA ASP A 107 -7.69 -23.17 12.06
C ASP A 107 -6.69 -22.68 13.13
N LEU A 108 -5.91 -21.64 12.81
CA LEU A 108 -4.96 -21.04 13.74
C LEU A 108 -5.68 -20.34 14.92
N TYR A 109 -6.82 -19.71 14.67
CA TYR A 109 -7.59 -19.01 15.71
C TYR A 109 -8.17 -20.01 16.70
N GLU A 110 -8.79 -21.09 16.19
CA GLU A 110 -9.34 -22.19 16.98
C GLU A 110 -8.25 -22.93 17.76
N ALA A 111 -7.02 -23.02 17.21
CA ALA A 111 -5.84 -23.50 17.91
C ALA A 111 -5.30 -22.52 19.00
N GLY A 112 -6.04 -21.47 19.35
CA GLY A 112 -5.70 -20.54 20.42
C GLY A 112 -4.59 -19.54 20.06
N GLN A 113 -4.27 -19.36 18.77
CA GLN A 113 -3.18 -18.49 18.33
C GLN A 113 -3.60 -17.01 18.24
N ILE A 114 -2.59 -16.13 18.28
CA ILE A 114 -2.75 -14.71 17.97
C ILE A 114 -2.59 -14.55 16.46
N ILE A 115 -3.55 -13.87 15.81
CA ILE A 115 -3.50 -13.64 14.38
C ILE A 115 -3.48 -12.15 14.10
N LEU A 116 -2.39 -11.68 13.50
CA LEU A 116 -2.23 -10.32 13.03
C LEU A 116 -2.76 -10.18 11.61
N ILE A 117 -3.72 -9.28 11.45
CA ILE A 117 -4.32 -8.92 10.17
C ILE A 117 -4.31 -7.40 9.98
N TYR A 118 -4.15 -7.00 8.72
CA TYR A 118 -4.29 -5.61 8.27
C TYR A 118 -5.54 -5.54 7.39
N PRO A 119 -6.68 -5.11 7.94
CA PRO A 119 -7.98 -5.28 7.29
C PRO A 119 -8.19 -4.37 6.07
N GLU A 120 -7.32 -3.37 5.88
CA GLU A 120 -7.16 -2.57 4.65
C GLU A 120 -6.69 -3.44 3.45
N GLY A 121 -5.86 -4.45 3.71
CA GLY A 121 -5.32 -5.36 2.70
C GLY A 121 -4.21 -4.80 1.82
N THR A 122 -3.84 -3.53 1.98
CA THR A 122 -2.70 -2.87 1.33
C THR A 122 -2.13 -1.79 2.25
N ARG A 123 -0.89 -1.35 2.00
CA ARG A 123 -0.29 -0.21 2.69
C ARG A 123 -0.80 1.11 2.10
N THR A 124 -1.02 2.09 2.97
CA THR A 124 -1.20 3.50 2.60
C THR A 124 0.07 4.08 1.99
N TRP A 125 -0.10 5.14 1.19
CA TRP A 125 1.01 5.85 0.57
C TRP A 125 1.54 6.99 1.41
N ASP A 126 0.65 7.69 2.11
CA ASP A 126 0.96 8.94 2.81
C ASP A 126 0.54 8.94 4.29
N GLY A 127 0.09 7.80 4.81
CA GLY A 127 -0.37 7.66 6.19
C GLY A 127 -1.89 7.79 6.35
N ARG A 128 -2.64 8.14 5.30
CA ARG A 128 -4.10 8.17 5.32
C ARG A 128 -4.65 6.76 5.53
N GLY A 129 -5.65 6.62 6.41
CA GLY A 129 -6.39 5.37 6.58
C GLY A 129 -7.15 5.01 5.30
N ILE A 130 -7.02 3.75 4.88
CA ILE A 130 -7.75 3.17 3.75
C ILE A 130 -9.04 2.51 4.29
N PRO A 131 -10.13 2.42 3.50
CA PRO A 131 -11.29 1.66 3.90
C PRO A 131 -10.98 0.21 4.15
N ILE A 132 -11.57 -0.27 5.24
CA ILE A 132 -11.52 -1.65 5.63
C ILE A 132 -12.46 -2.47 4.76
N ARG A 133 -12.01 -3.67 4.40
CA ARG A 133 -12.80 -4.59 3.59
C ARG A 133 -14.04 -5.06 4.36
N PRO A 134 -15.24 -5.09 3.73
CA PRO A 134 -16.48 -5.55 4.37
C PRO A 134 -16.44 -6.99 4.92
N GLY A 135 -15.53 -7.82 4.42
CA GLY A 135 -15.33 -9.18 4.96
C GLY A 135 -14.80 -9.22 6.39
N THR A 136 -14.29 -8.11 6.92
CA THR A 136 -13.67 -8.04 8.25
C THR A 136 -14.69 -8.27 9.36
N GLY A 137 -15.83 -7.57 9.35
CA GLY A 137 -16.86 -7.77 10.37
C GLY A 137 -17.48 -9.16 10.33
N ARG A 138 -17.67 -9.73 9.12
CA ARG A 138 -18.15 -11.12 8.97
C ARG A 138 -17.19 -12.12 9.61
N LEU A 139 -15.88 -11.95 9.40
CA LEU A 139 -14.86 -12.79 10.02
C LEU A 139 -14.89 -12.71 11.55
N ILE A 140 -14.99 -11.49 12.10
CA ILE A 140 -15.08 -11.26 13.54
C ILE A 140 -16.31 -11.97 14.13
N LYS A 141 -17.48 -11.82 13.50
CA LYS A 141 -18.72 -12.50 13.95
C LYS A 141 -18.58 -14.01 13.89
N GLN A 142 -18.13 -14.54 12.76
CA GLN A 142 -18.01 -15.99 12.56
C GLN A 142 -17.10 -16.65 13.61
N LEU A 143 -16.03 -15.96 14.02
CA LEU A 143 -15.09 -16.45 15.02
C LEU A 143 -15.49 -16.12 16.47
N ASN A 144 -16.56 -15.34 16.68
CA ASN A 144 -16.82 -14.64 17.95
C ASN A 144 -15.53 -14.01 18.52
N ALA A 145 -14.82 -13.28 17.65
CA ALA A 145 -13.42 -12.98 17.91
C ALA A 145 -13.22 -11.88 18.95
N ARG A 146 -12.27 -12.10 19.87
CA ARG A 146 -11.64 -11.02 20.61
C ARG A 146 -10.73 -10.23 19.67
N VAL A 147 -10.79 -8.90 19.73
CA VAL A 147 -9.99 -8.02 18.87
C VAL A 147 -9.13 -7.10 19.74
N VAL A 148 -7.84 -7.03 19.42
CA VAL A 148 -6.90 -6.03 19.96
C VAL A 148 -6.49 -5.15 18.79
N PHE A 149 -6.72 -3.85 18.90
CA PHE A 149 -6.27 -2.91 17.89
C PHE A 149 -4.82 -2.48 18.17
N CYS A 150 -4.03 -2.27 17.13
CA CYS A 150 -2.68 -1.73 17.16
C CYS A 150 -2.56 -0.63 16.11
N ARG A 151 -2.70 0.63 16.54
CA ARG A 151 -2.47 1.80 15.69
C ARG A 151 -0.98 2.10 15.61
N ASN A 152 -0.41 2.06 14.42
CA ASN A 152 0.90 2.61 14.13
C ASN A 152 0.75 4.07 13.68
N LEU A 153 1.18 5.00 14.52
CA LEU A 153 0.94 6.43 14.35
C LEU A 153 1.99 7.10 13.47
N THR A 154 3.24 6.64 13.51
CA THR A 154 4.40 7.32 12.89
C THR A 154 5.12 6.47 11.85
N GLY A 155 4.76 5.19 11.69
CA GLY A 155 5.42 4.27 10.75
C GLY A 155 5.42 4.76 9.30
N TRP A 156 4.35 5.43 8.86
CA TRP A 156 4.25 6.03 7.53
C TRP A 156 5.28 7.15 7.29
N MET A 157 5.84 7.74 8.35
CA MET A 157 6.86 8.79 8.23
C MET A 157 8.27 8.19 8.16
N LEU A 158 8.49 7.01 8.72
CA LEU A 158 9.77 6.29 8.68
C LEU A 158 10.06 5.81 7.26
N GLU A 159 9.07 5.20 6.64
CA GLU A 159 9.17 4.66 5.28
C GLU A 159 7.84 4.93 4.55
N PRO A 160 7.56 6.20 4.17
CA PRO A 160 6.43 6.47 3.30
C PRO A 160 6.57 5.61 2.06
N ARG A 161 5.46 5.03 1.60
CA ARG A 161 5.52 4.01 0.53
C ARG A 161 6.16 4.52 -0.77
N TRP A 162 6.02 5.82 -1.03
CA TRP A 162 6.61 6.50 -2.19
C TRP A 162 8.09 6.87 -2.00
N ALA A 163 8.63 6.87 -0.79
CA ALA A 163 9.98 7.32 -0.52
C ALA A 163 10.99 6.23 -0.89
N LEU A 164 12.09 6.63 -1.54
CA LEU A 164 13.19 5.70 -1.89
C LEU A 164 14.24 5.55 -0.78
N TYR A 165 14.24 6.44 0.21
CA TYR A 165 15.16 6.42 1.35
C TYR A 165 14.39 6.46 2.66
N PRO A 166 14.82 5.69 3.68
CA PRO A 166 14.17 5.69 4.97
C PRO A 166 14.47 6.99 5.73
N ARG A 167 13.61 7.27 6.69
CA ARG A 167 13.71 8.37 7.65
C ARG A 167 13.75 7.79 9.04
N TRP A 168 14.44 8.42 9.97
CA TRP A 168 14.48 7.98 11.36
C TRP A 168 13.59 8.89 12.18
N VAL A 169 12.44 8.35 12.57
CA VAL A 169 11.45 8.99 13.44
C VAL A 169 11.11 8.05 14.60
N PRO A 170 10.69 8.55 15.77
CA PRO A 170 10.21 7.70 16.84
C PRO A 170 9.01 6.86 16.38
N LEU A 171 9.08 5.54 16.56
CA LEU A 171 7.98 4.61 16.26
C LEU A 171 6.97 4.61 17.41
N LEU A 172 5.75 5.09 17.17
CA LEU A 172 4.69 5.17 18.17
C LEU A 172 3.58 4.18 17.82
N LEU A 173 3.40 3.18 18.69
CA LEU A 173 2.31 2.22 18.59
C LEU A 173 1.34 2.40 19.75
N GLU A 174 0.05 2.31 19.46
CA GLU A 174 -1.01 2.38 20.46
C GLU A 174 -1.90 1.15 20.37
N TYR A 175 -2.09 0.48 21.50
CA TYR A 175 -2.87 -0.74 21.62
C TYR A 175 -4.12 -0.49 22.43
N THR A 176 -5.19 -1.21 22.11
CA THR A 176 -6.39 -1.27 22.94
C THR A 176 -6.34 -2.45 23.90
N ALA A 177 -7.18 -2.43 24.93
CA ALA A 177 -7.56 -3.67 25.61
C ALA A 177 -8.29 -4.60 24.63
N PRO A 178 -8.32 -5.92 24.89
CA PRO A 178 -9.13 -6.84 24.10
C PRO A 178 -10.61 -6.43 24.14
N MET A 179 -11.21 -6.30 22.97
CA MET A 179 -12.61 -5.95 22.78
C MET A 179 -13.36 -7.15 22.20
N THR A 180 -14.64 -7.27 22.55
CA THR A 180 -15.61 -8.17 21.92
C THR A 180 -16.74 -7.33 21.35
N PHE A 181 -17.49 -7.90 20.43
CA PHE A 181 -18.62 -7.22 19.80
C PHE A 181 -19.92 -7.91 20.23
N PRO A 182 -21.02 -7.17 20.46
CA PRO A 182 -22.32 -7.75 20.75
C PRO A 182 -22.78 -8.70 19.63
N GLU A 183 -23.48 -9.78 19.98
CA GLU A 183 -23.91 -10.80 19.01
C GLU A 183 -24.91 -10.25 17.97
N ASP A 184 -25.74 -9.30 18.39
CA ASP A 184 -26.75 -8.61 17.59
C ASP A 184 -26.18 -7.52 16.68
N MET A 185 -24.95 -7.05 16.94
CA MET A 185 -24.29 -6.04 16.10
C MET A 185 -24.06 -6.57 14.69
N SER A 186 -24.44 -5.81 13.66
CA SER A 186 -24.29 -6.24 12.26
C SER A 186 -22.81 -6.36 11.85
N ALA A 187 -22.52 -7.13 10.81
CA ALA A 187 -21.14 -7.26 10.30
C ALA A 187 -20.64 -5.93 9.72
N GLU A 188 -21.55 -5.13 9.18
CA GLU A 188 -21.33 -3.80 8.66
C GLU A 188 -20.94 -2.83 9.79
N ASP A 189 -21.68 -2.83 10.90
CA ASP A 189 -21.39 -1.98 12.05
C ASP A 189 -20.07 -2.37 12.72
N ILE A 190 -19.78 -3.67 12.84
CA ILE A 190 -18.49 -4.14 13.33
C ILE A 190 -17.36 -3.64 12.42
N THR A 191 -17.56 -3.69 11.09
CA THR A 191 -16.58 -3.19 10.14
C THR A 191 -16.35 -1.67 10.30
N ALA A 192 -17.43 -0.90 10.49
CA ALA A 192 -17.36 0.54 10.73
C ALA A 192 -16.63 0.86 12.05
N GLU A 193 -16.86 0.09 13.10
CA GLU A 193 -16.15 0.24 14.38
C GLU A 193 -14.66 -0.09 14.25
N VAL A 194 -14.31 -1.16 13.53
CA VAL A 194 -12.90 -1.49 13.21
C VAL A 194 -12.27 -0.33 12.42
N GLN A 195 -12.99 0.26 11.44
CA GLN A 195 -12.51 1.42 10.69
C GLN A 195 -12.21 2.59 11.63
N ARG A 196 -13.13 2.90 12.53
CA ARG A 196 -12.98 3.98 13.50
C ARG A 196 -11.78 3.75 14.42
N GLN A 197 -11.56 2.51 14.87
CA GLN A 197 -10.46 2.16 15.76
C GLN A 197 -9.08 2.20 15.09
N LEU A 198 -9.01 1.93 13.78
CA LEU A 198 -7.74 1.92 13.03
C LEU A 198 -7.43 3.24 12.32
N THR A 199 -8.42 4.12 12.18
CA THR A 199 -8.20 5.45 11.59
C THR A 199 -7.27 6.25 12.51
N ILE A 200 -6.23 6.84 11.92
CA ILE A 200 -5.25 7.67 12.63
C ILE A 200 -5.36 9.13 12.19
N ASP A 201 -5.00 10.04 13.10
CA ASP A 201 -4.79 11.45 12.80
C ASP A 201 -3.57 11.59 11.87
N PRO A 202 -3.65 12.38 10.77
CA PRO A 202 -2.53 12.63 9.87
C PRO A 202 -1.34 13.37 10.51
N GLU A 203 -1.49 13.98 11.69
CA GLU A 203 -0.42 14.74 12.34
C GLU A 203 -0.08 14.19 13.73
N PRO A 204 0.55 13.00 13.82
CA PRO A 204 0.89 12.42 15.11
C PRO A 204 1.81 13.35 15.90
N ALA A 205 1.40 13.71 17.12
CA ALA A 205 2.25 14.47 18.02
C ALA A 205 3.35 13.56 18.59
N PHE A 206 4.61 13.82 18.21
CA PHE A 206 5.77 13.16 18.79
C PHE A 206 6.90 14.15 19.08
N ARG A 207 7.71 13.82 20.09
CA ARG A 207 8.93 14.55 20.46
C ARG A 207 10.14 13.64 20.23
N GLY A 208 11.23 14.22 19.77
CA GLY A 208 12.48 13.49 19.60
C GLY A 208 13.25 13.95 18.38
N LEU A 209 14.49 13.48 18.30
CA LEU A 209 15.34 13.67 17.13
C LEU A 209 14.71 12.93 15.96
N CYS A 210 14.61 13.62 14.83
CA CYS A 210 14.26 12.99 13.57
C CYS A 210 15.33 13.31 12.53
N LEU A 211 15.72 12.29 11.78
CA LEU A 211 16.79 12.38 10.79
C LEU A 211 16.26 11.87 9.47
N GLY A 212 16.63 12.53 8.38
CA GLY A 212 16.30 12.05 7.06
C GLY A 212 17.11 12.79 6.01
N TRP A 213 17.44 12.07 4.95
CA TRP A 213 18.16 12.59 3.81
C TRP A 213 17.44 12.14 2.55
N ARG A 214 17.63 12.91 1.47
CA ARG A 214 17.04 12.60 0.17
C ARG A 214 15.50 12.43 0.23
N LEU A 215 14.85 13.28 1.03
CA LEU A 215 13.44 13.20 1.40
C LEU A 215 12.46 13.34 0.23
N ALA A 216 12.89 13.96 -0.87
CA ALA A 216 12.06 14.14 -2.06
C ALA A 216 12.16 12.98 -3.06
N TRP A 217 13.09 12.02 -2.86
CA TRP A 217 13.28 10.93 -3.82
C TRP A 217 12.08 9.97 -3.82
N GLY A 218 11.49 9.81 -5.00
CA GLY A 218 10.25 9.06 -5.25
C GLY A 218 8.98 9.92 -5.21
N LEU A 219 9.05 11.13 -4.65
CA LEU A 219 7.92 12.06 -4.62
C LEU A 219 7.39 12.46 -6.01
N PRO A 220 8.24 12.71 -7.03
CA PRO A 220 7.74 13.01 -8.38
C PRO A 220 6.89 11.89 -8.99
N VAL A 221 7.23 10.63 -8.73
CA VAL A 221 6.43 9.48 -9.20
C VAL A 221 5.10 9.45 -8.46
N TYR A 222 5.11 9.70 -7.14
CA TYR A 222 3.90 9.70 -6.32
C TYR A 222 2.91 10.81 -6.65
N LEU A 223 3.40 12.04 -6.80
CA LEU A 223 2.55 13.18 -7.14
C LEU A 223 2.22 13.20 -8.63
N TRP A 224 3.10 12.67 -9.49
CA TRP A 224 2.97 12.52 -10.95
C TRP A 224 2.64 13.77 -11.77
N ALA A 225 2.27 14.88 -11.14
CA ALA A 225 2.11 16.20 -11.73
C ALA A 225 2.50 17.28 -10.72
N CYS A 226 2.63 18.51 -11.19
CA CYS A 226 2.89 19.65 -10.32
C CYS A 226 1.64 20.06 -9.53
N PRO A 227 1.67 20.18 -8.19
CA PRO A 227 0.51 20.66 -7.43
C PRO A 227 0.23 22.16 -7.62
N HIS A 228 1.13 22.92 -8.26
CA HIS A 228 0.89 24.34 -8.54
C HIS A 228 0.26 24.57 -9.91
N CYS A 229 0.87 24.05 -10.97
CA CYS A 229 0.47 24.31 -12.37
C CYS A 229 -0.06 23.08 -13.11
N PHE A 230 -0.15 21.92 -12.44
CA PHE A 230 -0.68 20.66 -12.98
C PHE A 230 0.07 20.06 -14.17
N ALA A 231 1.26 20.59 -14.51
CA ALA A 231 2.13 19.96 -15.51
C ALA A 231 2.41 18.51 -15.13
N VAL A 232 1.94 17.58 -15.96
CA VAL A 232 2.14 16.13 -15.83
C VAL A 232 3.62 15.84 -15.96
N GLU A 233 4.14 15.04 -15.03
CA GLU A 233 5.55 14.68 -14.91
C GLU A 233 6.47 15.91 -14.82
N GLY A 234 5.90 17.04 -14.38
CA GLY A 234 6.58 18.33 -14.20
C GLY A 234 7.64 18.32 -13.11
N LEU A 235 7.50 17.44 -12.12
CA LEU A 235 8.31 17.45 -10.91
C LEU A 235 9.63 16.69 -11.09
N VAL A 236 10.72 17.29 -10.62
CA VAL A 236 12.05 16.68 -10.61
C VAL A 236 12.75 16.93 -9.29
N VAL A 237 13.58 15.98 -8.85
CA VAL A 237 14.50 16.18 -7.72
C VAL A 237 15.82 16.72 -8.27
N PRO A 238 16.23 17.97 -7.96
CA PRO A 238 17.45 18.53 -8.53
C PRO A 238 18.70 17.75 -8.07
N PRO A 239 19.71 17.59 -8.94
CA PRO A 239 20.98 16.96 -8.56
C PRO A 239 21.61 17.65 -7.34
N GLY A 240 22.13 16.86 -6.39
CA GLY A 240 22.72 17.38 -5.14
C GLY A 240 21.73 17.94 -4.12
N ARG A 241 20.45 18.16 -4.47
CA ARG A 241 19.40 18.66 -3.56
C ARG A 241 18.31 17.63 -3.31
N GLY A 242 18.69 16.50 -2.71
CA GLY A 242 17.79 15.36 -2.54
C GLY A 242 16.56 15.61 -1.66
N ASN A 243 16.53 16.70 -0.89
CA ASN A 243 15.36 17.08 -0.08
C ASN A 243 14.45 18.09 -0.81
N HIS A 244 14.76 18.44 -2.05
CA HIS A 244 14.04 19.44 -2.82
C HIS A 244 13.35 18.83 -4.02
N VAL A 245 12.24 19.43 -4.42
CA VAL A 245 11.54 19.13 -5.67
C VAL A 245 11.27 20.44 -6.39
N ARG A 246 11.44 20.44 -7.71
CA ARG A 246 11.19 21.59 -8.59
C ARG A 246 10.27 21.17 -9.72
N CYS A 247 9.34 22.04 -10.11
CA CYS A 247 8.62 21.89 -11.36
C CYS A 247 9.44 22.48 -12.53
N HIS A 248 9.65 21.71 -13.60
CA HIS A 248 10.34 22.21 -14.79
C HIS A 248 9.46 23.13 -15.66
N ALA A 249 8.13 23.02 -15.56
CA ALA A 249 7.19 23.83 -16.36
C ALA A 249 6.95 25.23 -15.78
N CYS A 250 6.59 25.34 -14.50
CA CYS A 250 6.32 26.64 -13.86
C CYS A 250 7.47 27.17 -12.99
N GLY A 251 8.55 26.40 -12.82
CA GLY A 251 9.72 26.80 -12.04
C GLY A 251 9.57 26.72 -10.52
N ALA A 252 8.37 26.49 -9.99
CA ALA A 252 8.09 26.40 -8.55
C ALA A 252 8.98 25.37 -7.83
N GLN A 253 9.42 25.69 -6.61
CA GLN A 253 10.32 24.88 -5.80
C GLN A 253 9.80 24.66 -4.38
N TRP A 254 10.01 23.45 -3.88
CA TRP A 254 9.68 23.08 -2.51
C TRP A 254 10.80 22.28 -1.86
N ARG A 255 11.01 22.50 -0.57
CA ARG A 255 11.77 21.62 0.31
C ARG A 255 10.84 20.65 1.00
N VAL A 256 11.10 19.36 0.84
CA VAL A 256 10.40 18.28 1.54
C VAL A 256 10.99 18.12 2.93
N ASP A 257 10.15 18.21 3.96
CA ASP A 257 10.55 17.99 5.34
C ASP A 257 10.28 16.56 5.84
N ILE A 258 10.74 16.28 7.06
CA ILE A 258 10.61 14.96 7.69
C ILE A 258 9.14 14.54 7.90
N ARG A 259 8.23 15.52 7.96
CA ARG A 259 6.80 15.31 8.15
C ARG A 259 6.05 15.15 6.84
N SER A 260 6.77 14.93 5.73
CA SER A 260 6.18 14.85 4.40
C SER A 260 5.39 16.12 4.05
N ARG A 261 5.96 17.29 4.32
CA ARG A 261 5.44 18.58 3.85
C ARG A 261 6.33 19.16 2.74
N LEU A 262 5.71 19.64 1.68
CA LEU A 262 6.32 20.47 0.64
C LEU A 262 6.29 21.92 1.12
N VAL A 263 7.38 22.38 1.73
CA VAL A 263 7.55 23.77 2.16
C VAL A 263 8.02 24.59 0.96
N SER A 264 7.20 25.53 0.51
CA SER A 264 7.52 26.37 -0.65
C SER A 264 8.74 27.24 -0.41
N GLU A 265 9.60 27.33 -1.42
CA GLU A 265 10.74 28.26 -1.48
C GLU A 265 10.57 29.28 -2.61
N THR A 266 9.39 29.32 -3.25
CA THR A 266 9.05 30.25 -4.34
C THR A 266 7.95 31.21 -3.89
N GLU A 267 8.17 32.50 -4.09
CA GLU A 267 7.17 33.53 -3.76
C GLU A 267 5.87 33.32 -4.55
N GLY A 268 4.72 33.52 -3.90
CA GLY A 268 3.40 33.29 -4.49
C GLY A 268 3.01 31.81 -4.67
N VAL A 269 3.89 30.85 -4.34
CA VAL A 269 3.59 29.41 -4.41
C VAL A 269 3.25 28.87 -3.01
N ALA A 270 2.12 28.16 -2.89
CA ALA A 270 1.66 27.58 -1.63
C ALA A 270 2.51 26.39 -1.14
N SER A 271 2.53 26.19 0.18
CA SER A 271 3.06 24.98 0.83
C SER A 271 1.96 23.94 1.07
N TRP A 272 2.33 22.66 1.08
CA TRP A 272 1.37 21.55 1.13
C TRP A 272 1.87 20.44 2.04
N THR A 273 0.98 19.66 2.64
CA THR A 273 1.36 18.28 2.98
C THR A 273 1.47 17.49 1.66
N VAL A 274 2.29 16.44 1.61
CA VAL A 274 2.35 15.54 0.43
C VAL A 274 0.95 15.01 0.11
N ARG A 275 0.18 14.71 1.15
CA ARG A 275 -1.24 14.35 1.08
C ARG A 275 -2.08 15.40 0.34
N ALA A 276 -2.05 16.66 0.79
CA ALA A 276 -2.84 17.74 0.20
C ALA A 276 -2.39 18.05 -1.24
N ALA A 277 -1.09 17.95 -1.53
CA ALA A 277 -0.58 18.10 -2.88
C ALA A 277 -1.15 17.02 -3.82
N TYR A 278 -1.18 15.76 -3.36
CA TYR A 278 -1.81 14.67 -4.11
C TYR A 278 -3.31 14.90 -4.32
N ASP A 279 -4.06 15.23 -3.25
CA ASP A 279 -5.50 15.48 -3.34
C ASP A 279 -5.82 16.62 -4.34
N ARG A 280 -4.99 17.66 -4.37
CA ARG A 280 -5.16 18.77 -5.30
C ARG A 280 -4.94 18.36 -6.75
N ILE A 281 -3.90 17.56 -7.00
CA ILE A 281 -3.60 17.03 -8.32
C ILE A 281 -4.75 16.11 -8.75
N ALA A 282 -5.09 15.11 -7.93
CA ALA A 282 -6.19 14.19 -8.20
C ALA A 282 -7.52 14.92 -8.41
N GLY A 283 -7.81 15.96 -7.63
CA GLY A 283 -9.02 16.77 -7.77
C GLY A 283 -9.04 17.67 -9.01
N HIS A 284 -7.88 18.13 -9.50
CA HIS A 284 -7.79 18.89 -10.75
C HIS A 284 -8.09 18.00 -11.96
N PHE A 285 -7.54 16.79 -11.95
CA PHE A 285 -7.74 15.84 -13.03
C PHE A 285 -9.15 15.19 -12.94
N GLY A 286 -9.70 14.92 -11.75
CA GLY A 286 -11.08 14.47 -11.59
C GLY A 286 -11.36 13.08 -12.19
N ASP A 287 -12.59 12.86 -12.69
CA ASP A 287 -13.05 11.59 -13.31
C ASP A 287 -13.83 11.87 -14.63
N PRO A 288 -13.47 11.27 -15.78
CA PRO A 288 -12.12 10.98 -16.25
C PRO A 288 -11.44 12.26 -16.79
N PRO A 289 -10.18 12.54 -16.42
CA PRO A 289 -9.45 13.67 -16.98
C PRO A 289 -9.09 13.38 -18.43
N LEU A 290 -9.40 14.32 -19.32
CA LEU A 290 -8.83 14.37 -20.66
C LEU A 290 -7.47 15.03 -20.53
N LEU A 291 -6.38 14.29 -20.74
CA LEU A 291 -5.06 14.94 -20.87
C LEU A 291 -5.07 15.91 -22.06
N ASP A 292 -5.91 15.63 -23.06
CA ASP A 292 -6.25 16.48 -24.19
C ASP A 292 -7.65 16.08 -24.70
N ALA A 293 -8.60 17.02 -24.65
CA ALA A 293 -9.98 16.78 -25.07
C ALA A 293 -10.10 16.61 -26.58
N ASP A 294 -9.33 17.40 -27.34
CA ASP A 294 -9.32 17.36 -28.80
C ASP A 294 -8.73 16.03 -29.27
N THR A 295 -7.68 15.54 -28.60
CA THR A 295 -7.10 14.22 -28.88
C THR A 295 -8.03 13.06 -28.48
N LEU A 296 -8.82 13.16 -27.39
CA LEU A 296 -9.81 12.11 -27.11
C LEU A 296 -10.93 12.11 -28.16
N GLU A 297 -11.42 13.28 -28.54
CA GLU A 297 -12.50 13.39 -29.54
C GLU A 297 -12.04 12.98 -30.95
N ALA A 298 -10.81 13.31 -31.33
CA ALA A 298 -10.24 12.97 -32.63
C ALA A 298 -9.64 11.56 -32.70
N GLU A 299 -8.94 11.11 -31.65
CA GLU A 299 -8.12 9.89 -31.67
C GLU A 299 -8.56 8.82 -30.64
N GLY A 300 -9.40 9.17 -29.66
CA GLY A 300 -9.82 8.24 -28.60
C GLY A 300 -8.73 7.91 -27.58
N LEU A 301 -7.66 8.70 -27.53
CA LEU A 301 -6.48 8.48 -26.69
C LEU A 301 -6.54 9.28 -25.38
N VAL A 302 -6.33 8.60 -24.25
CA VAL A 302 -6.33 9.19 -22.90
C VAL A 302 -4.92 9.47 -22.43
N LEU A 303 -4.03 8.48 -22.47
CA LEU A 303 -2.65 8.57 -21.97
C LEU A 303 -1.73 7.76 -22.87
N LYS A 304 -0.50 8.22 -23.07
CA LYS A 304 0.53 7.49 -23.81
C LYS A 304 1.85 7.47 -23.06
N ALA A 305 2.59 6.39 -23.24
CA ALA A 305 3.94 6.20 -22.71
C ALA A 305 4.84 5.60 -23.78
N SER A 306 5.91 6.30 -24.10
CA SER A 306 6.92 5.80 -25.04
C SER A 306 7.83 4.78 -24.36
N ASP A 307 8.26 3.76 -25.10
CA ASP A 307 9.16 2.69 -24.62
C ASP A 307 8.64 1.94 -23.39
N ALA A 308 7.35 1.61 -23.41
CA ALA A 308 6.70 0.78 -22.42
C ALA A 308 6.85 -0.71 -22.76
N SER A 309 6.79 -1.58 -21.75
CA SER A 309 6.78 -3.04 -21.92
C SER A 309 5.62 -3.68 -21.19
N VAL A 310 5.11 -4.78 -21.75
CA VAL A 310 4.09 -5.63 -21.14
C VAL A 310 4.67 -7.01 -20.95
N VAL A 311 4.73 -7.47 -19.69
CA VAL A 311 5.36 -8.73 -19.31
C VAL A 311 4.35 -9.64 -18.64
N ALA A 312 4.13 -10.82 -19.22
CA ALA A 312 3.36 -11.89 -18.57
C ALA A 312 4.18 -12.54 -17.46
N LEU A 313 3.56 -12.71 -16.30
CA LEU A 313 4.14 -13.37 -15.15
C LEU A 313 3.42 -14.70 -14.89
N ASP A 314 4.12 -15.81 -15.12
CA ASP A 314 3.61 -17.13 -14.76
C ASP A 314 3.54 -17.27 -13.23
N ARG A 315 2.34 -17.56 -12.72
CA ARG A 315 2.06 -17.63 -11.27
C ARG A 315 2.73 -18.85 -10.61
N ARG A 316 3.03 -19.90 -11.36
CA ARG A 316 3.61 -21.19 -10.91
C ARG A 316 5.11 -21.29 -11.19
N SER A 317 5.54 -21.04 -12.43
CA SER A 317 6.92 -21.29 -12.89
C SER A 317 7.89 -20.12 -12.64
N LYS A 318 7.37 -18.93 -12.33
CA LYS A 318 8.14 -17.66 -12.26
C LYS A 318 8.72 -17.20 -13.59
N ALA A 319 8.38 -17.86 -14.70
CA ALA A 319 8.74 -17.40 -16.03
C ALA A 319 8.19 -15.99 -16.26
N ARG A 320 9.02 -15.16 -16.90
CA ARG A 320 8.64 -13.85 -17.39
C ARG A 320 8.72 -13.91 -18.90
N THR A 321 7.63 -13.56 -19.55
CA THR A 321 7.56 -13.51 -21.01
C THR A 321 7.18 -12.10 -21.40
N GLU A 322 8.09 -11.39 -22.07
CA GLU A 322 7.75 -10.11 -22.69
C GLU A 322 6.75 -10.38 -23.81
N LEU A 323 5.57 -9.79 -23.69
CA LEU A 323 4.49 -9.93 -24.67
C LEU A 323 4.60 -8.85 -25.75
N ALA A 324 4.95 -7.64 -25.36
CA ALA A 324 5.14 -6.51 -26.26
C ALA A 324 6.01 -5.43 -25.63
N ARG A 325 6.62 -4.62 -26.50
CA ARG A 325 7.36 -3.42 -26.16
C ARG A 325 7.13 -2.35 -27.22
N GLY A 326 6.89 -1.11 -26.80
CA GLY A 326 6.63 -0.02 -27.73
C GLY A 326 5.89 1.15 -27.08
N GLU A 327 5.10 1.88 -27.85
CA GLU A 327 4.26 2.96 -27.32
C GLU A 327 2.99 2.37 -26.70
N LEU A 328 2.87 2.46 -25.37
CA LEU A 328 1.66 2.06 -24.65
C LEU A 328 0.64 3.20 -24.71
N ARG A 329 -0.58 2.87 -25.10
CA ARG A 329 -1.73 3.77 -25.20
C ARG A 329 -2.85 3.29 -24.29
N LEU A 330 -3.41 4.22 -23.53
CA LEU A 330 -4.68 4.05 -22.83
C LEU A 330 -5.76 4.69 -23.70
N GLU A 331 -6.69 3.89 -24.18
CA GLU A 331 -7.78 4.28 -25.06
C GLU A 331 -9.13 3.99 -24.40
N ARG A 332 -10.22 4.52 -24.98
CA ARG A 332 -11.59 4.26 -24.49
C ARG A 332 -11.90 2.76 -24.39
N GLY A 333 -11.31 1.91 -25.24
CA GLY A 333 -11.54 0.47 -25.27
C GLY A 333 -10.67 -0.37 -24.34
N GLY A 334 -9.56 0.19 -23.83
CA GLY A 334 -8.59 -0.54 -23.01
C GLY A 334 -7.16 -0.07 -23.24
N LEU A 335 -6.22 -1.02 -23.20
CA LEU A 335 -4.78 -0.78 -23.39
C LEU A 335 -4.32 -1.31 -24.74
N ARG A 336 -3.38 -0.60 -25.39
CA ARG A 336 -2.75 -1.00 -26.65
C ARG A 336 -1.25 -0.71 -26.61
N VAL A 337 -0.44 -1.54 -27.26
CA VAL A 337 1.00 -1.28 -27.49
C VAL A 337 1.26 -1.30 -28.99
N LEU A 338 1.83 -0.22 -29.49
CA LEU A 338 2.28 -0.08 -30.88
C LEU A 338 3.81 -0.21 -30.95
N ASP A 339 4.33 -0.87 -31.98
CA ASP A 339 5.77 -0.93 -32.25
C ASP A 339 6.32 0.40 -32.79
N LEU A 340 7.60 0.41 -33.20
CA LEU A 340 8.26 1.59 -33.78
C LEU A 340 7.69 2.00 -35.15
N ASN A 341 7.00 1.10 -35.85
CA ASN A 341 6.36 1.36 -37.14
C ASN A 341 4.90 1.81 -36.98
N GLY A 342 4.37 1.82 -35.74
CA GLY A 342 2.98 2.12 -35.45
C GLY A 342 2.04 0.93 -35.63
N GLU A 343 2.57 -0.28 -35.81
CA GLU A 343 1.78 -1.51 -35.89
C GLU A 343 1.41 -2.02 -34.49
N GLU A 344 0.17 -2.48 -34.33
CA GLU A 344 -0.28 -3.05 -33.06
C GLU A 344 0.39 -4.40 -32.80
N THR A 345 1.11 -4.49 -31.68
CA THR A 345 1.75 -5.72 -31.23
C THR A 345 1.02 -6.40 -30.08
N TRP A 346 0.23 -5.64 -29.33
CA TRP A 346 -0.55 -6.15 -28.21
C TRP A 346 -1.69 -5.21 -27.85
N SER A 347 -2.82 -5.78 -27.45
CA SER A 347 -3.96 -5.03 -26.93
C SER A 347 -4.70 -5.82 -25.84
N MET A 348 -5.46 -5.10 -25.03
CA MET A 348 -6.29 -5.66 -23.96
C MET A 348 -7.51 -4.78 -23.72
N GLY A 349 -8.70 -5.37 -23.87
CA GLY A 349 -9.95 -4.69 -23.61
C GLY A 349 -10.32 -4.63 -22.13
N TRP A 350 -11.14 -3.64 -21.75
CA TRP A 350 -11.70 -3.56 -20.38
C TRP A 350 -12.39 -4.85 -19.88
N PRO A 351 -13.13 -5.61 -20.72
CA PRO A 351 -13.79 -6.85 -20.30
C PRO A 351 -12.83 -7.93 -19.78
N GLU A 352 -11.57 -7.89 -20.19
CA GLU A 352 -10.55 -8.88 -19.80
C GLU A 352 -9.92 -8.57 -18.44
N ILE A 353 -10.00 -7.31 -18.02
CA ILE A 353 -9.33 -6.84 -16.82
C ILE A 353 -10.22 -7.06 -15.60
N LYS A 354 -9.73 -7.87 -14.65
CA LYS A 354 -10.40 -8.15 -13.38
C LYS A 354 -10.01 -7.19 -12.28
N ALA A 355 -8.76 -6.73 -12.26
CA ALA A 355 -8.26 -5.80 -11.26
C ALA A 355 -6.93 -5.16 -11.68
N PHE A 356 -6.62 -4.00 -11.10
CA PHE A 356 -5.32 -3.35 -11.17
C PHE A 356 -4.69 -3.25 -9.79
N SER A 357 -3.37 -3.33 -9.73
CA SER A 357 -2.59 -3.01 -8.53
C SER A 357 -1.34 -2.26 -8.91
N VAL A 358 -0.93 -1.30 -8.08
CA VAL A 358 0.44 -0.82 -8.06
C VAL A 358 1.08 -1.50 -6.86
N GLU A 359 2.09 -2.32 -7.09
CA GLU A 359 2.84 -2.99 -6.02
C GLU A 359 3.99 -2.09 -5.52
N VAL A 360 4.95 -2.68 -4.82
CA VAL A 360 6.15 -1.98 -4.32
C VAL A 360 7.11 -1.74 -5.49
N ASN A 361 7.85 -0.62 -5.46
CA ASN A 361 8.73 -0.14 -6.53
C ASN A 361 7.96 0.24 -7.81
N ASP A 362 6.77 0.83 -7.67
CA ASP A 362 6.05 1.43 -8.79
C ASP A 362 5.81 0.42 -9.92
N GLN A 363 5.37 -0.79 -9.55
CA GLN A 363 5.07 -1.85 -10.53
C GLN A 363 3.56 -1.93 -10.74
N LEU A 364 3.10 -1.42 -11.88
CA LEU A 364 1.72 -1.56 -12.31
C LEU A 364 1.47 -3.01 -12.77
N GLN A 365 0.44 -3.63 -12.18
CA GLN A 365 0.00 -4.98 -12.49
C GLN A 365 -1.45 -4.97 -12.94
N VAL A 366 -1.70 -5.70 -14.02
CA VAL A 366 -3.03 -5.95 -14.56
C VAL A 366 -3.34 -7.43 -14.32
N ILE A 367 -4.46 -7.70 -13.66
CA ILE A 367 -4.89 -9.05 -13.31
C ILE A 367 -6.02 -9.44 -14.25
N THR A 368 -5.85 -10.53 -15.00
CA THR A 368 -6.88 -11.12 -15.86
C THR A 368 -7.41 -12.42 -15.26
N ALA A 369 -8.27 -13.13 -16.00
CA ALA A 369 -8.72 -14.47 -15.58
C ALA A 369 -7.56 -15.46 -15.44
N ASP A 370 -6.65 -15.43 -16.42
CA ASP A 370 -5.70 -16.51 -16.64
C ASP A 370 -4.26 -16.08 -16.35
N GLN A 371 -3.98 -14.77 -16.31
CA GLN A 371 -2.62 -14.25 -16.23
C GLN A 371 -2.50 -13.06 -15.26
N LEU A 372 -1.26 -12.85 -14.81
CA LEU A 372 -0.83 -11.63 -14.14
C LEU A 372 0.13 -10.92 -15.08
N LEU A 373 -0.26 -9.75 -15.56
CA LEU A 373 0.59 -8.93 -16.40
C LEU A 373 1.25 -7.84 -15.57
N ARG A 374 2.48 -7.48 -15.94
CA ARG A 374 3.15 -6.29 -15.47
C ARG A 374 3.26 -5.32 -16.64
N VAL A 375 2.82 -4.10 -16.41
CA VAL A 375 2.90 -3.00 -17.37
C VAL A 375 3.95 -2.04 -16.84
N GLU A 376 5.03 -1.85 -17.59
CA GLU A 376 6.13 -0.94 -17.25
C GLU A 376 6.08 0.23 -18.24
N PRO A 377 5.52 1.40 -17.87
CA PRO A 377 5.31 2.51 -18.80
C PRO A 377 6.61 3.30 -19.06
N GLY A 378 7.74 2.61 -19.20
CA GLY A 378 9.04 3.22 -19.47
C GLY A 378 9.47 4.22 -18.38
N ARG A 379 9.64 5.48 -18.77
CA ARG A 379 10.04 6.58 -17.87
C ARG A 379 8.85 7.25 -17.16
N HIS A 380 7.63 6.84 -17.48
CA HIS A 380 6.44 7.48 -16.96
C HIS A 380 6.05 6.97 -15.56
N SER A 381 5.32 7.78 -14.80
CA SER A 381 4.86 7.41 -13.46
C SER A 381 3.81 6.30 -13.52
N THR A 382 4.03 5.17 -12.84
CA THR A 382 2.99 4.14 -12.74
C THR A 382 1.78 4.57 -11.91
N LEU A 383 1.92 5.58 -11.06
CA LEU A 383 0.80 6.11 -10.28
C LEU A 383 -0.08 7.03 -11.10
N LEU A 384 0.48 7.76 -12.07
CA LEU A 384 -0.28 8.41 -13.14
C LEU A 384 -1.17 7.37 -13.83
N TRP A 385 -0.54 6.33 -14.40
CA TRP A 385 -1.25 5.27 -15.11
C TRP A 385 -2.30 4.58 -14.22
N SER A 386 -1.96 4.27 -12.97
CA SER A 386 -2.93 3.66 -12.05
C SER A 386 -4.09 4.58 -11.68
N HIS A 387 -3.90 5.90 -11.62
CA HIS A 387 -4.97 6.85 -11.37
C HIS A 387 -5.98 6.77 -12.52
N PHE A 388 -5.53 7.00 -13.75
CA PHE A 388 -6.38 6.96 -14.94
C PHE A 388 -7.04 5.58 -15.17
N LEU A 389 -6.28 4.50 -15.05
CA LEU A 389 -6.80 3.14 -15.23
C LEU A 389 -7.93 2.79 -14.25
N ARG A 390 -7.80 3.19 -12.98
CA ARG A 390 -8.83 2.91 -11.97
C ARG A 390 -10.11 3.67 -12.27
N HIS A 391 -10.00 4.96 -12.55
CA HIS A 391 -11.13 5.83 -12.88
C HIS A 391 -11.89 5.31 -14.10
N TRP A 392 -11.20 5.06 -15.21
CA TRP A 392 -11.81 4.50 -16.43
C TRP A 392 -12.39 3.10 -16.25
N TRP A 393 -11.70 2.22 -15.52
CA TRP A 393 -12.19 0.86 -15.29
C TRP A 393 -13.51 0.86 -14.51
N TRP A 394 -13.65 1.68 -13.48
CA TRP A 394 -14.91 1.81 -12.74
C TRP A 394 -16.06 2.33 -13.63
N HIS A 395 -15.79 3.34 -14.45
CA HIS A 395 -16.78 3.85 -15.39
C HIS A 395 -17.19 2.83 -16.46
N SER A 396 -16.25 1.98 -16.90
CA SER A 396 -16.52 0.91 -17.86
C SER A 396 -17.28 -0.30 -17.27
N ARG A 397 -17.40 -0.37 -15.93
CA ARG A 397 -17.98 -1.51 -15.18
C ARG A 397 -18.99 -1.04 -14.12
N PRO A 398 -20.11 -0.42 -14.51
CA PRO A 398 -21.13 0.03 -13.56
C PRO A 398 -21.74 -1.14 -12.76
N ASP A 399 -21.66 -2.38 -13.25
CA ASP A 399 -22.06 -3.60 -12.55
C ASP A 399 -21.18 -3.91 -11.32
N LEU A 400 -19.92 -3.48 -11.32
CA LEU A 400 -19.00 -3.64 -10.18
C LEU A 400 -19.12 -2.50 -9.16
N ASN A 401 -19.76 -1.37 -9.50
CA ASN A 401 -19.93 -0.20 -8.62
C ASN A 401 -20.70 -0.52 -7.31
N ALA A 402 -21.41 -1.65 -7.23
CA ALA A 402 -22.09 -2.08 -6.01
C ALA A 402 -21.13 -2.34 -4.83
N LEU A 403 -19.83 -2.55 -5.08
CA LEU A 403 -18.80 -2.68 -4.05
C LEU A 403 -18.21 -1.34 -3.59
N GLY A 404 -18.69 -0.22 -4.15
CA GLY A 404 -18.18 1.13 -3.93
C GLY A 404 -16.82 1.36 -4.61
N PRO A 405 -16.49 2.60 -5.00
CA PRO A 405 -15.15 2.91 -5.47
C PRO A 405 -14.15 2.59 -4.35
N VAL A 406 -13.15 1.76 -4.66
CA VAL A 406 -11.94 1.70 -3.82
C VAL A 406 -11.37 3.11 -3.82
N PRO A 407 -11.28 3.80 -2.67
CA PRO A 407 -10.87 5.20 -2.69
C PRO A 407 -9.46 5.34 -3.23
N PRO A 408 -9.10 6.56 -3.65
CA PRO A 408 -7.74 6.86 -4.04
C PRO A 408 -6.75 6.45 -2.94
N PRO A 409 -5.50 6.11 -3.32
CA PRO A 409 -4.43 5.64 -2.45
C PRO A 409 -4.19 6.45 -1.17
#